data_AF-A0A0M9DH27-F1
#
_entry.id   AF-A0A0M9DH27-F1
#
_cell.length_a   1.000
_cell.length_b   1.000
_cell.length_c   1.000
_cell.angle_alpha   90.00
_cell.angle_beta   90.00
_cell.angle_gamma   90.00
#
_symmetry.space_group_name_H-M   'P 1'
#
loop_
_entity.id
_entity.type
_entity.pdbx_description
1 polymer ?
#
loop_
_entity_poly.entity_id
_entity_poly.type
_entity_poly.pdbx_seq_one_letter_code
_entity_poly.pdbx_strand_id
1 'polypeptide(L)'
;MENDLIIYYSYNLNWHLPKAIQNEAKEFLCQITNEQLPLIFPKYAKECWENAVDVIISVGYPNNELALPKLYELFRDLNWPGATKALEYLKGMELSVNIKYLENACVEAIKINDTEWLYFLCMVSEELNISKDDFKDVSLYNAMKKAYEED
;
A
#
# COMPACT_ATOMS: atom_id res chain seq x y z
N MET A 1 11.07 -13.37 -18.71
CA MET A 1 10.17 -13.06 -19.84
C MET A 1 8.84 -12.50 -19.35
N GLU A 2 8.08 -13.23 -18.53
CA GLU A 2 6.78 -12.74 -18.01
C GLU A 2 6.95 -11.55 -17.05
N ASN A 3 7.87 -11.64 -16.08
CA ASN A 3 8.17 -10.53 -15.17
C ASN A 3 8.75 -9.30 -15.87
N ASP A 4 9.49 -9.48 -16.98
CA ASP A 4 10.07 -8.35 -17.73
C ASP A 4 8.96 -7.51 -18.37
N LEU A 5 7.87 -8.17 -18.82
CA LEU A 5 6.71 -7.49 -19.39
C LEU A 5 5.91 -6.76 -18.32
N ILE A 6 5.77 -7.34 -17.13
CA ILE A 6 5.13 -6.68 -15.98
C ILE A 6 5.92 -5.42 -15.58
N ILE A 7 7.25 -5.52 -15.53
CA ILE A 7 8.12 -4.37 -15.25
C ILE A 7 7.98 -3.32 -16.35
N TYR A 8 7.95 -3.72 -17.62
CA TYR A 8 7.74 -2.78 -18.72
C TYR A 8 6.43 -2.00 -18.55
N TYR A 9 5.31 -2.69 -18.32
CA TYR A 9 4.02 -2.02 -18.14
C TYR A 9 3.94 -1.23 -16.83
N SER A 10 4.65 -1.61 -15.77
CA SER A 10 4.65 -0.84 -14.52
C SER A 10 5.33 0.53 -14.68
N TYR A 11 6.35 0.65 -15.55
CA TYR A 11 6.90 1.96 -15.93
C TYR A 11 5.97 2.75 -16.86
N ASN A 12 5.12 2.08 -17.64
CA ASN A 12 4.11 2.75 -18.46
C ASN A 12 2.92 3.32 -17.66
N LEU A 13 2.83 3.02 -16.35
CA LEU A 13 1.92 3.69 -15.43
C LEU A 13 2.35 5.12 -15.07
N ASN A 14 3.47 5.61 -15.58
CA ASN A 14 3.95 6.96 -15.32
C ASN A 14 2.91 8.02 -15.77
N TRP A 15 2.46 8.89 -14.85
CA TRP A 15 1.43 9.88 -15.16
C TRP A 15 1.84 10.95 -16.17
N HIS A 16 3.14 11.10 -16.46
CA HIS A 16 3.67 12.00 -17.47
C HIS A 16 3.54 11.44 -18.90
N LEU A 17 3.25 10.15 -19.06
CA LEU A 17 3.01 9.54 -20.37
C LEU A 17 1.60 9.89 -20.89
N PRO A 18 1.34 9.77 -22.21
CA PRO A 18 -0.02 9.86 -22.75
C PRO A 18 -1.01 8.93 -22.04
N LYS A 19 -2.25 9.40 -21.81
CA LYS A 19 -3.27 8.59 -21.14
C LYS A 19 -3.58 7.27 -21.84
N ALA A 20 -3.45 7.21 -23.16
CA ALA A 20 -3.59 5.95 -23.90
C ALA A 20 -2.58 4.88 -23.46
N ILE A 21 -1.30 5.27 -23.25
CA ILE A 21 -0.25 4.36 -22.79
C ILE A 21 -0.50 3.94 -21.33
N GLN A 22 -0.90 4.88 -20.47
CA GLN A 22 -1.26 4.57 -19.09
C GLN A 22 -2.43 3.58 -19.02
N ASN A 23 -3.46 3.78 -19.86
CA ASN A 23 -4.64 2.92 -19.89
C ASN A 23 -4.32 1.52 -20.42
N GLU A 24 -3.54 1.42 -21.50
CA GLU A 24 -3.04 0.14 -22.01
C GLU A 24 -2.26 -0.64 -20.94
N ALA A 25 -1.40 0.06 -20.18
CA ALA A 25 -0.69 -0.55 -19.08
C ALA A 25 -1.62 -1.03 -17.96
N LYS A 26 -2.63 -0.23 -17.58
CA LYS A 26 -3.63 -0.64 -16.58
C LYS A 26 -4.42 -1.85 -17.05
N GLU A 27 -4.87 -1.87 -18.31
CA GLU A 27 -5.61 -3.01 -18.89
C GLU A 27 -4.79 -4.29 -18.83
N PHE A 28 -3.51 -4.26 -19.21
CA PHE A 28 -2.61 -5.41 -19.11
C PHE A 28 -2.40 -5.84 -17.64
N LEU A 29 -2.04 -4.89 -16.76
CA LEU A 29 -1.67 -5.19 -15.38
C LEU A 29 -2.85 -5.66 -14.52
N CYS A 30 -4.09 -5.33 -14.88
CA CYS A 30 -5.29 -5.87 -14.22
C CYS A 30 -5.52 -7.38 -14.49
N GLN A 31 -4.82 -7.97 -15.46
CA GLN A 31 -4.97 -9.39 -15.85
C GLN A 31 -3.87 -10.30 -15.28
N ILE A 32 -2.88 -9.74 -14.58
CA ILE A 32 -1.77 -10.52 -14.01
C ILE A 32 -2.21 -11.27 -12.75
N THR A 33 -1.42 -12.26 -12.32
CA THR A 33 -1.78 -13.06 -11.15
C THR A 33 -1.57 -12.29 -9.84
N ASN A 34 -2.24 -12.74 -8.77
CA ASN A 34 -2.10 -12.13 -7.43
C ASN A 34 -0.62 -12.11 -6.97
N GLU A 35 0.14 -13.16 -7.26
CA GLU A 35 1.56 -13.29 -6.92
C GLU A 35 2.45 -12.28 -7.65
N GLN A 36 1.98 -11.80 -8.81
CA GLN A 36 2.70 -10.86 -9.66
C GLN A 36 2.37 -9.40 -9.31
N LEU A 37 1.18 -9.12 -8.74
CA LEU A 37 0.76 -7.75 -8.41
C LEU A 37 1.74 -6.94 -7.56
N PRO A 38 2.45 -7.49 -6.57
CA PRO A 38 3.43 -6.72 -5.80
C PRO A 38 4.56 -6.12 -6.66
N LEU A 39 4.81 -6.66 -7.85
CA LEU A 39 5.86 -6.23 -8.77
C LEU A 39 5.54 -4.92 -9.51
N ILE A 40 4.29 -4.46 -9.48
CA ILE A 40 3.86 -3.29 -10.25
C ILE A 40 4.26 -1.95 -9.62
N PHE A 41 4.87 -1.96 -8.43
CA PHE A 41 5.45 -0.77 -7.80
C PHE A 41 6.93 -0.62 -8.14
N PRO A 42 7.31 0.18 -9.14
CA PRO A 42 8.71 0.41 -9.47
C PRO A 42 9.40 1.20 -8.35
N LYS A 43 10.53 0.69 -7.84
CA LYS A 43 11.24 1.25 -6.68
C LYS A 43 11.64 2.72 -6.81
N TYR A 44 12.00 3.17 -8.02
CA TYR A 44 12.58 4.50 -8.26
C TYR A 44 11.73 5.39 -9.17
N ALA A 45 10.45 5.07 -9.38
CA ALA A 45 9.53 5.83 -10.22
C ALA A 45 8.21 6.08 -9.49
N LYS A 46 8.22 7.06 -8.57
CA LYS A 46 7.04 7.44 -7.77
C LYS A 46 5.89 7.94 -8.63
N GLU A 47 6.21 8.47 -9.80
CA GLU A 47 5.26 8.91 -10.82
C GLU A 47 4.40 7.78 -11.41
N CYS A 48 4.73 6.52 -11.11
CA CYS A 48 3.90 5.36 -11.45
C CYS A 48 2.98 4.93 -10.30
N TRP A 49 3.28 5.30 -9.06
CA TRP A 49 2.70 4.65 -7.88
C TRP A 49 1.20 4.90 -7.72
N GLU A 50 0.72 6.11 -7.98
CA GLU A 50 -0.71 6.40 -7.89
C GLU A 50 -1.54 5.55 -8.89
N ASN A 51 -1.02 5.37 -10.10
CA ASN A 51 -1.64 4.53 -11.12
C ASN A 51 -1.48 3.03 -10.81
N ALA A 52 -0.41 2.62 -10.11
CA ALA A 52 -0.26 1.26 -9.60
C ALA A 52 -1.31 0.93 -8.53
N VAL A 53 -1.62 1.90 -7.65
CA VAL A 53 -2.72 1.78 -6.69
C VAL A 53 -4.06 1.58 -7.41
N ASP A 54 -4.33 2.32 -8.50
CA ASP A 54 -5.56 2.11 -9.30
C ASP A 54 -5.69 0.66 -9.80
N VAL A 55 -4.59 0.05 -10.26
CA VAL A 55 -4.57 -1.33 -10.74
C VAL A 55 -4.92 -2.29 -9.59
N ILE A 56 -4.29 -2.14 -8.43
CA ILE A 56 -4.55 -2.99 -7.26
C ILE A 56 -6.01 -2.89 -6.83
N ILE A 57 -6.56 -1.67 -6.78
CA ILE A 57 -7.97 -1.43 -6.44
C ILE A 57 -8.88 -2.10 -7.48
N SER A 58 -8.55 -1.98 -8.76
CA SER A 58 -9.34 -2.54 -9.86
C SER A 58 -9.37 -4.07 -9.83
N VAL A 59 -8.27 -4.72 -9.45
CA VAL A 59 -8.23 -6.18 -9.25
C VAL A 59 -9.08 -6.61 -8.04
N GLY A 60 -9.02 -5.83 -6.96
CA GLY A 60 -9.87 -5.99 -5.78
C GLY A 60 -9.56 -7.21 -4.91
N TYR A 61 -10.04 -7.17 -3.68
CA TYR A 61 -9.93 -8.29 -2.73
C TYR A 61 -10.93 -9.42 -3.12
N PRO A 62 -10.56 -10.71 -2.99
CA PRO A 62 -9.31 -11.26 -2.45
C PRO A 62 -8.16 -11.37 -3.45
N ASN A 63 -8.39 -11.03 -4.72
CA ASN A 63 -7.42 -11.25 -5.80
C ASN A 63 -6.20 -10.32 -5.75
N ASN A 64 -6.23 -9.28 -4.92
CA ASN A 64 -5.12 -8.36 -4.68
C ASN A 64 -4.45 -8.53 -3.32
N GLU A 65 -4.79 -9.58 -2.56
CA GLU A 65 -4.35 -9.76 -1.17
C GLU A 65 -2.82 -9.67 -1.01
N LEU A 66 -2.06 -10.22 -1.95
CA LEU A 66 -0.59 -10.24 -1.85
C LEU A 66 0.03 -8.86 -2.10
N ALA A 67 -0.71 -7.94 -2.71
CA ALA A 67 -0.28 -6.56 -2.96
C ALA A 67 -0.67 -5.58 -1.84
N LEU A 68 -1.54 -5.97 -0.89
CA LEU A 68 -1.92 -5.11 0.24
C LEU A 68 -0.73 -4.60 1.07
N PRO A 69 0.35 -5.37 1.33
CA PRO A 69 1.53 -4.83 2.00
C PRO A 69 2.12 -3.61 1.28
N LYS A 70 2.03 -3.54 -0.06
CA LYS A 70 2.50 -2.38 -0.83
C LYS A 70 1.63 -1.15 -0.63
N LEU A 71 0.33 -1.32 -0.35
CA LEU A 71 -0.53 -0.19 0.02
C LEU A 71 -0.13 0.37 1.39
N TYR A 72 0.17 -0.49 2.37
CA TYR A 72 0.64 -0.04 3.69
C TYR A 72 2.07 0.55 3.66
N GLU A 73 2.93 0.12 2.74
CA GLU A 73 4.24 0.75 2.50
C GLU A 73 4.14 2.21 2.04
N LEU A 74 3.03 2.61 1.39
CA LEU A 74 2.82 4.01 0.99
C LEU A 74 2.66 4.94 2.18
N PHE A 75 2.29 4.41 3.36
CA PHE A 75 2.12 5.21 4.57
C PHE A 75 3.43 5.53 5.28
N ARG A 76 4.59 5.25 4.68
CA ARG A 76 5.86 5.83 5.14
C ARG A 76 5.89 7.34 4.99
N ASP A 77 5.10 7.88 4.06
CA ASP A 77 4.93 9.31 3.85
C ASP A 77 3.56 9.53 3.18
N LEU A 78 2.64 10.17 3.89
CA LEU A 78 1.28 10.39 3.39
C LEU A 78 1.22 11.33 2.17
N ASN A 79 2.33 12.01 1.83
CA ASN A 79 2.46 12.78 0.59
C ASN A 79 2.87 11.93 -0.61
N TRP A 80 3.23 10.65 -0.40
CA TRP A 80 3.60 9.78 -1.50
C TRP A 80 2.41 9.55 -2.44
N PRO A 81 2.66 9.51 -3.76
CA PRO A 81 1.59 9.38 -4.72
C PRO A 81 0.85 8.05 -4.54
N GLY A 82 -0.47 8.13 -4.40
CA GLY A 82 -1.32 6.98 -4.14
C GLY A 82 -1.59 6.68 -2.66
N ALA A 83 -0.91 7.32 -1.69
CA ALA A 83 -1.14 7.07 -0.27
C ALA A 83 -2.60 7.37 0.13
N THR A 84 -3.12 8.55 -0.19
CA THR A 84 -4.53 8.89 0.07
C THR A 84 -5.51 7.92 -0.59
N LYS A 85 -5.22 7.53 -1.84
CA LYS A 85 -6.08 6.60 -2.59
C LYS A 85 -6.07 5.19 -1.98
N ALA A 86 -4.90 4.73 -1.54
CA ALA A 86 -4.74 3.48 -0.82
C ALA A 86 -5.56 3.50 0.48
N LEU A 87 -5.49 4.58 1.25
CA LEU A 87 -6.27 4.72 2.48
C LEU A 87 -7.79 4.65 2.22
N GLU A 88 -8.28 5.37 1.21
CA GLU A 88 -9.71 5.34 0.87
C GLU A 88 -10.18 3.95 0.42
N TYR A 89 -9.35 3.20 -0.29
CA TYR A 89 -9.66 1.80 -0.61
C TYR A 89 -9.69 0.92 0.65
N LEU A 90 -8.69 1.06 1.54
CA LEU A 90 -8.60 0.27 2.77
C LEU A 90 -9.77 0.55 3.73
N LYS A 91 -10.32 1.77 3.77
CA LYS A 91 -11.55 2.10 4.53
C LYS A 91 -12.75 1.25 4.12
N GLY A 92 -12.80 0.78 2.88
CA GLY A 92 -13.86 -0.12 2.37
C GLY A 92 -13.62 -1.60 2.64
N MET A 93 -12.47 -1.98 3.21
CA MET A 93 -12.12 -3.38 3.47
C MET A 93 -12.62 -3.87 4.83
N GLU A 94 -12.72 -5.19 4.97
CA GLU A 94 -13.01 -5.80 6.26
C GLU A 94 -11.94 -5.43 7.32
N LEU A 95 -12.41 -5.04 8.51
CA LEU A 95 -11.55 -4.60 9.61
C LEU A 95 -10.49 -5.65 9.97
N SER A 96 -10.86 -6.93 9.99
CA SER A 96 -9.96 -8.06 10.28
C SER A 96 -8.79 -8.15 9.29
N VAL A 97 -9.03 -7.82 8.02
CA VAL A 97 -7.99 -7.76 6.98
C VAL A 97 -7.09 -6.56 7.22
N ASN A 98 -7.66 -5.38 7.50
CA ASN A 98 -6.86 -4.20 7.80
C ASN A 98 -5.96 -4.39 9.02
N ILE A 99 -6.49 -4.95 10.12
CA ILE A 99 -5.70 -5.24 11.33
C ILE A 99 -4.49 -6.11 10.99
N LYS A 100 -4.69 -7.21 10.23
CA LYS A 100 -3.60 -8.12 9.82
C LYS A 100 -2.48 -7.37 9.10
N TYR A 101 -2.80 -6.52 8.12
CA TYR A 101 -1.79 -5.84 7.31
C TYR A 101 -1.19 -4.62 7.99
N LEU A 102 -1.94 -3.92 8.82
CA LEU A 102 -1.45 -2.86 9.69
C LEU A 102 -0.41 -3.41 10.69
N GLU A 103 -0.70 -4.52 11.37
CA GLU A 103 0.26 -5.17 12.27
C GLU A 103 1.54 -5.58 11.54
N ASN A 104 1.43 -6.17 10.35
CA ASN A 104 2.59 -6.52 9.52
C ASN A 104 3.42 -5.29 9.16
N ALA A 105 2.78 -4.17 8.82
CA ALA A 105 3.47 -2.91 8.52
C ALA A 105 4.19 -2.36 9.76
N CYS A 106 3.58 -2.43 10.94
CA CYS A 106 4.21 -2.03 12.20
C CYS A 106 5.46 -2.86 12.49
N VAL A 107 5.38 -4.19 12.32
CA VAL A 107 6.51 -5.10 12.51
C VAL A 107 7.68 -4.71 11.59
N GLU A 108 7.40 -4.47 10.31
CA GLU A 108 8.45 -4.07 9.36
C GLU A 108 9.01 -2.68 9.68
N ALA A 109 8.17 -1.70 10.04
CA ALA A 109 8.61 -0.37 10.44
C ALA A 109 9.56 -0.41 11.65
N ILE A 110 9.21 -1.17 12.70
CA ILE A 110 10.07 -1.39 13.87
C ILE A 110 11.40 -2.03 13.46
N LYS A 111 11.35 -3.09 12.64
CA LYS A 111 12.53 -3.83 12.20
C LYS A 111 13.52 -2.96 11.43
N ILE A 112 13.05 -1.96 10.67
CA ILE A 112 13.90 -1.02 9.94
C ILE A 112 14.15 0.29 10.69
N ASN A 113 13.66 0.42 11.93
CA ASN A 113 13.71 1.63 12.76
C ASN A 113 13.12 2.88 12.07
N ASP A 114 12.01 2.72 11.35
CA ASP A 114 11.29 3.80 10.68
C ASP A 114 10.18 4.33 11.61
N THR A 115 10.55 5.27 12.48
CA THR A 115 9.63 5.87 13.46
C THR A 115 8.59 6.77 12.80
N GLU A 116 8.95 7.42 11.69
CA GLU A 116 8.03 8.24 10.89
C GLU A 116 6.94 7.37 10.26
N TRP A 117 7.29 6.18 9.75
CA TRP A 117 6.28 5.23 9.30
C TRP A 117 5.35 4.79 10.44
N LEU A 118 5.87 4.51 11.64
CA LEU A 118 5.02 4.19 12.80
C LEU A 118 4.08 5.33 13.18
N TYR A 119 4.54 6.58 13.11
CA TYR A 119 3.73 7.78 13.31
C TYR A 119 2.55 7.80 12.33
N PHE A 120 2.81 7.65 11.02
CA PHE A 120 1.75 7.66 10.01
C PHE A 120 0.84 6.44 10.09
N LEU A 121 1.36 5.26 10.45
CA LEU A 121 0.53 4.08 10.70
C LEU A 121 -0.42 4.29 11.90
N CYS A 122 -0.02 5.08 12.90
CA CYS A 122 -0.92 5.47 13.99
C CYS A 122 -2.09 6.30 13.46
N MET A 123 -1.83 7.31 12.62
CA MET A 123 -2.88 8.11 11.97
C MET A 123 -3.80 7.24 11.11
N VAL A 124 -3.22 6.34 10.32
CA VAL A 124 -3.98 5.39 9.50
C VAL A 124 -4.87 4.47 10.35
N SER A 125 -4.39 4.02 11.52
CA SER A 125 -5.22 3.21 12.42
C SER A 125 -6.46 3.96 12.91
N GLU A 126 -6.35 5.27 13.15
CA GLU A 126 -7.48 6.11 13.57
C GLU A 126 -8.48 6.29 12.42
N GLU A 127 -8.00 6.56 11.20
CA GLU A 127 -8.82 6.68 9.99
C GLU A 127 -9.55 5.37 9.62
N LEU A 128 -8.98 4.22 9.99
CA LEU A 128 -9.59 2.90 9.80
C LEU A 128 -10.45 2.45 10.99
N ASN A 129 -10.61 3.29 12.03
CA ASN A 129 -11.32 2.98 13.28
C ASN A 129 -10.77 1.72 13.99
N ILE A 130 -9.46 1.49 13.91
CA ILE A 130 -8.77 0.40 14.59
C ILE A 130 -8.26 0.91 15.93
N SER A 131 -8.68 0.26 17.01
CA SER A 131 -8.32 0.58 18.38
C SER A 131 -7.28 -0.40 18.94
N LYS A 132 -6.76 -0.10 20.13
CA LYS A 132 -5.86 -0.99 20.86
C LYS A 132 -6.41 -2.41 21.05
N ASP A 133 -7.71 -2.53 21.28
CA ASP A 133 -8.36 -3.80 21.59
C ASP A 133 -8.51 -4.70 20.35
N ASP A 134 -8.37 -4.12 19.15
CA ASP A 134 -8.41 -4.83 17.87
C ASP A 134 -7.07 -5.51 17.53
N PHE A 135 -5.96 -5.04 18.11
CA PHE A 135 -4.64 -5.60 17.89
C PHE A 135 -4.50 -6.97 18.56
N LYS A 136 -3.88 -7.91 17.85
CA LYS A 136 -3.44 -9.19 18.42
C LYS A 136 -2.19 -9.00 19.25
N ASP A 137 -1.29 -8.14 18.81
CA ASP A 137 -0.11 -7.74 19.57
C ASP A 137 -0.20 -6.27 19.99
N VAL A 138 -0.64 -6.08 21.24
CA VAL A 138 -0.78 -4.76 21.87
C VAL A 138 0.54 -3.97 21.89
N SER A 139 1.70 -4.64 21.83
CA SER A 139 2.98 -3.94 21.79
C SER A 139 3.17 -3.13 20.50
N LEU A 140 2.60 -3.59 19.38
CA LEU A 140 2.64 -2.87 18.10
C LEU A 140 1.82 -1.58 18.17
N TYR A 141 0.61 -1.64 18.76
CA TYR A 141 -0.20 -0.45 19.01
C TYR A 141 0.54 0.57 19.88
N ASN A 142 1.17 0.11 20.97
CA ASN A 142 1.93 0.98 21.85
C ASN A 142 3.14 1.61 21.13
N ALA A 143 3.79 0.89 20.22
CA ALA A 143 4.90 1.42 19.43
C ALA A 143 4.45 2.56 18.50
N MET A 144 3.33 2.38 17.79
CA MET A 144 2.72 3.44 16.98
C MET A 144 2.33 4.65 17.83
N LYS A 145 1.64 4.42 18.96
CA LYS A 145 1.21 5.53 19.83
C LYS A 145 2.38 6.30 20.41
N LYS A 146 3.45 5.61 20.81
CA LYS A 146 4.67 6.26 21.26
C LYS A 146 5.26 7.15 20.17
N ALA A 147 5.40 6.63 18.94
CA ALA A 147 5.91 7.43 17.82
C ALA A 147 5.03 8.66 17.54
N TYR A 148 3.71 8.53 17.67
CA TYR A 148 2.75 9.62 17.50
C TYR A 148 2.82 10.70 18.58
N GLU A 149 3.12 10.34 19.83
CA GLU A 149 3.18 11.27 20.97
C GLU A 149 4.54 11.99 21.10
N GLU A 150 5.58 11.49 20.44
CA GLU A 150 6.96 12.01 20.52
C GLU A 150 7.31 13.06 19.43
N ASP A 151 6.42 13.30 18.46
CA ASP A 151 6.58 14.27 17.36
C ASP A 151 5.89 15.61 17.66
#